data_AF-A0A0E0C0G4-F1
#
_entry.id   AF-A0A0E0C0G4-F1
#
_cell.length_a   1.000
_cell.length_b   1.000
_cell.length_c   1.000
_cell.angle_alpha   90.00
_cell.angle_beta   90.00
_cell.angle_gamma   90.00
#
_symmetry.space_group_name_H-M   'P 1'
#
loop_
_entity.id
_entity.type
_entity.pdbx_description
1 polymer ?
#
loop_
_entity_poly.entity_id
_entity_poly.type
_entity_poly.pdbx_seq_one_letter_code
_entity_poly.pdbx_strand_id
1 'polypeptide(L)'
;MFGRALSSVIWGIVADKYGRKPIIIITLISIIIFNTLFGLSSSYWMALTSRGLLGLMCGILGPIKAYATEVCRKEHGHLGLSLVSSSRGIGLIVGPAIGGYLAQPADKYPSIFSEKSIFGRFPYFLPCLCISLLAIVALLASFWLPETLHKHTQDMVLEDSISVEEGLSGPTAEENSAGCLNLFTNWPLMSAIIVYCIFSLQDVAYAEVFSLWAVSDRKYGGLSFSSQDVGSVLAFSGLFLLVFQILVYPSVAKSVEPITLVRIVAVTTITVFNILMNDAVAQDVRASANGVAVTLMSIFKAIAPAIAGAIFAWAQRRQTASFLPGDHLVFFMLNVFTVIGLVSTFRPFYARRSTKH
;
A
#
# COMPACT_ATOMS: atom_id res chain seq x y z
N MET A 1 -3.61 -6.69 -6.90
CA MET A 1 -3.43 -6.90 -5.44
C MET A 1 -3.15 -8.36 -5.11
N PHE A 2 -3.84 -9.32 -5.73
CA PHE A 2 -3.63 -10.75 -5.49
C PHE A 2 -2.17 -11.23 -5.60
N GLY A 3 -1.45 -10.88 -6.68
CA GLY A 3 -0.03 -11.24 -6.81
C GLY A 3 0.85 -10.76 -5.65
N ARG A 4 0.57 -9.57 -5.11
CA ARG A 4 1.29 -9.04 -3.95
C ARG A 4 1.00 -9.83 -2.68
N ALA A 5 -0.24 -10.27 -2.49
CA ALA A 5 -0.61 -11.10 -1.35
C ALA A 5 0.20 -12.40 -1.30
N LEU A 6 0.48 -13.01 -2.45
CA LEU A 6 1.27 -14.24 -2.50
C LEU A 6 2.76 -14.01 -2.23
N SER A 7 3.30 -12.85 -2.58
CA SER A 7 4.74 -12.62 -2.59
C SER A 7 5.28 -11.73 -1.46
N SER A 8 4.45 -10.93 -0.78
CA SER A 8 4.98 -9.92 0.16
C SER A 8 5.66 -10.48 1.41
N VAL A 9 5.25 -11.66 1.91
CA VAL A 9 6.00 -12.33 2.99
C VAL A 9 7.39 -12.75 2.50
N ILE A 10 7.45 -13.38 1.33
CA ILE A 10 8.70 -13.88 0.73
C ILE A 10 9.68 -12.71 0.55
N TRP A 11 9.23 -11.61 -0.06
CA TRP A 11 10.07 -10.42 -0.23
C TRP A 11 10.47 -9.77 1.11
N GLY A 12 9.66 -9.88 2.16
CA GLY A 12 10.04 -9.44 3.51
C GLY A 12 11.19 -10.27 4.08
N ILE A 13 11.08 -11.61 4.01
CA ILE A 13 12.12 -12.54 4.48
C ILE A 13 13.41 -12.36 3.68
N VAL A 14 13.30 -12.24 2.35
CA VAL A 14 14.45 -12.00 1.47
C VAL A 14 15.10 -10.66 1.83
N ALA A 15 14.35 -9.64 2.25
CA ALA A 15 14.89 -8.33 2.65
C ALA A 15 15.66 -8.38 3.96
N ASP A 16 15.19 -9.19 4.90
CA ASP A 16 15.89 -9.38 6.17
C ASP A 16 17.18 -10.19 5.96
N LYS A 17 17.25 -11.07 4.94
CA LYS A 17 18.45 -11.88 4.65
C LYS A 17 19.48 -11.20 3.74
N TYR A 18 19.04 -10.56 2.66
CA TYR A 18 19.92 -10.03 1.60
C TYR A 18 20.05 -8.50 1.61
N GLY A 19 19.34 -7.82 2.50
CA GLY A 19 19.30 -6.36 2.56
C GLY A 19 18.12 -5.75 1.81
N ARG A 20 17.86 -4.47 2.08
CA ARG A 20 16.65 -3.77 1.66
C ARG A 20 16.84 -3.10 0.30
N LYS A 21 18.06 -2.62 -0.01
CA LYS A 21 18.37 -1.94 -1.28
C LYS A 21 18.21 -2.85 -2.51
N PRO A 22 18.70 -4.10 -2.55
CA PRO A 22 18.55 -4.96 -3.73
C PRO A 22 17.09 -5.20 -4.10
N ILE A 23 16.20 -5.33 -3.12
CA ILE A 23 14.78 -5.61 -3.35
C ILE A 23 14.04 -4.39 -3.88
N ILE A 24 14.41 -3.20 -3.40
CA ILE A 24 13.92 -1.93 -3.95
C ILE A 24 14.29 -1.85 -5.45
N ILE A 25 15.54 -2.12 -5.79
CA ILE A 25 16.05 -2.10 -7.18
C ILE A 25 15.32 -3.13 -8.05
N ILE A 26 15.23 -4.40 -7.60
CA ILE A 26 14.53 -5.47 -8.34
C ILE A 26 13.06 -5.10 -8.58
N THR A 27 12.39 -4.52 -7.58
CA THR A 27 11.01 -4.08 -7.72
C THR A 27 10.88 -2.96 -8.75
N LEU A 28 11.78 -1.97 -8.74
CA LEU A 28 11.77 -0.84 -9.69
C LEU A 28 11.99 -1.31 -11.13
N ILE A 29 12.95 -2.22 -11.36
CA ILE A 29 13.19 -2.83 -12.68
C ILE A 29 11.95 -3.59 -13.14
N SER A 30 11.34 -4.38 -12.26
CA SER A 30 10.11 -5.12 -12.56
C SER A 30 8.95 -4.18 -12.92
N ILE A 31 8.82 -3.05 -12.23
CA ILE A 31 7.84 -2.00 -12.58
C ILE A 31 8.08 -1.50 -14.00
N ILE A 32 9.31 -1.12 -14.35
CA ILE A 32 9.62 -0.60 -15.69
C ILE A 32 9.27 -1.60 -16.78
N ILE A 33 9.66 -2.88 -16.62
CA ILE A 33 9.43 -3.93 -17.62
C ILE A 33 7.95 -4.26 -17.76
N PHE A 34 7.30 -4.70 -16.67
CA PHE A 34 5.93 -5.20 -16.73
C PHE A 34 4.89 -4.08 -16.92
N ASN A 35 5.20 -2.84 -16.52
CA ASN A 35 4.32 -1.71 -16.80
C ASN A 35 4.35 -1.34 -18.28
N THR A 36 5.52 -1.36 -18.92
CA THR A 36 5.65 -1.10 -20.35
C THR A 36 5.02 -2.22 -21.18
N LEU A 37 5.19 -3.49 -20.78
CA LEU A 37 4.54 -4.64 -21.41
C LEU A 37 3.01 -4.56 -21.35
N PHE A 38 2.45 -4.09 -20.24
CA PHE A 38 1.01 -3.86 -20.16
C PHE A 38 0.54 -2.75 -21.09
N GLY A 39 1.28 -1.64 -21.19
CA GLY A 39 0.95 -0.55 -22.10
C GLY A 39 0.89 -0.99 -23.57
N LEU A 40 1.70 -1.99 -23.94
CA LEU A 40 1.74 -2.61 -25.27
C LEU A 40 0.84 -3.85 -25.41
N SER A 41 0.01 -4.14 -24.40
CA SER A 41 -0.82 -5.35 -24.43
C SER A 41 -1.94 -5.23 -25.47
N SER A 42 -2.05 -6.26 -26.32
CA SER A 42 -3.08 -6.37 -27.35
C SER A 42 -4.18 -7.38 -27.01
N SER A 43 -3.96 -8.20 -25.98
CA SER A 43 -4.86 -9.26 -25.54
C SER A 43 -5.14 -9.13 -24.05
N TYR A 44 -6.38 -9.44 -23.65
CA TYR A 44 -6.80 -9.52 -22.26
C TYR A 44 -5.86 -10.41 -21.42
N TRP A 45 -5.44 -11.56 -21.96
CA TRP A 45 -4.55 -12.49 -21.25
C TRP A 45 -3.13 -11.93 -21.07
N MET A 46 -2.64 -11.14 -22.03
CA MET A 46 -1.35 -10.47 -21.90
C MET A 46 -1.41 -9.34 -20.85
N ALA A 47 -2.51 -8.59 -20.82
CA ALA A 47 -2.74 -7.57 -19.80
C ALA A 47 -2.85 -8.20 -18.40
N LEU A 48 -3.59 -9.31 -18.27
CA LEU A 48 -3.78 -10.01 -17.01
C LEU A 48 -2.47 -10.62 -16.48
N THR A 49 -1.70 -11.29 -17.33
CA THR A 49 -0.42 -11.90 -16.95
C THR A 49 0.59 -10.82 -16.54
N SER A 50 0.79 -9.77 -17.35
CA SER A 50 1.71 -8.68 -17.02
C SER A 50 1.36 -7.98 -15.70
N ARG A 51 0.07 -7.77 -15.41
CA ARG A 51 -0.40 -7.24 -14.11
C ARG A 51 -0.20 -8.23 -12.95
N GLY A 52 -0.43 -9.51 -13.18
CA GLY A 52 -0.22 -10.57 -12.20
C GLY A 52 1.25 -10.70 -11.80
N LEU A 53 2.13 -10.78 -12.80
CA LEU A 53 3.60 -10.82 -12.64
C LEU A 53 4.13 -9.57 -11.97
N LEU A 54 3.67 -8.38 -12.39
CA LEU A 54 4.01 -7.13 -11.71
C LEU A 54 3.62 -7.18 -10.24
N GLY A 55 2.44 -7.71 -9.91
CA GLY A 55 1.99 -7.89 -8.53
C GLY A 55 2.91 -8.82 -7.73
N LEU A 56 3.30 -9.96 -8.30
CA LEU A 56 4.19 -10.93 -7.66
C LEU A 56 5.59 -10.34 -7.40
N MET A 57 6.11 -9.55 -8.33
CA MET A 57 7.43 -8.94 -8.22
C MET A 57 7.43 -7.61 -7.44
N CYS A 58 6.27 -7.09 -7.04
CA CYS A 58 6.14 -5.81 -6.33
C CYS A 58 6.14 -5.97 -4.80
N GLY A 59 7.29 -6.37 -4.25
CA GLY A 59 7.51 -6.61 -2.82
C GLY A 59 7.84 -5.37 -1.97
N ILE A 60 8.07 -4.21 -2.58
CA ILE A 60 8.71 -3.04 -1.94
C ILE A 60 8.04 -2.48 -0.67
N LEU A 61 6.71 -2.61 -0.51
CA LEU A 61 5.99 -1.92 0.59
C LEU A 61 6.38 -2.40 2.00
N GLY A 62 6.82 -3.65 2.16
CA GLY A 62 7.31 -4.14 3.43
C GLY A 62 8.72 -3.63 3.73
N PRO A 63 9.70 -3.95 2.86
CA PRO A 63 11.09 -3.54 3.01
C PRO A 63 11.29 -2.02 3.12
N ILE A 64 10.55 -1.19 2.36
CA ILE A 64 10.71 0.27 2.42
C ILE A 64 10.26 0.88 3.76
N LYS A 65 9.26 0.27 4.41
CA LYS A 65 8.81 0.70 5.75
C LYS A 65 9.86 0.35 6.79
N ALA A 66 10.40 -0.86 6.74
CA ALA A 66 11.50 -1.28 7.60
C ALA A 66 12.71 -0.35 7.38
N TYR A 67 13.13 -0.17 6.13
CA TYR A 67 14.22 0.74 5.72
C TYR A 67 14.06 2.14 6.30
N ALA A 68 12.89 2.77 6.16
CA ALA A 68 12.66 4.12 6.66
C ALA A 68 12.80 4.24 8.19
N THR A 69 12.42 3.18 8.93
CA THR A 69 12.60 3.16 10.39
C THR A 69 14.03 2.85 10.83
N GLU A 70 14.83 2.22 9.98
CA GLU A 70 16.23 1.85 10.25
C GLU A 70 17.20 2.99 9.93
N VAL A 71 16.95 3.74 8.84
CA VAL A 71 17.76 4.92 8.48
C VAL A 71 17.59 6.06 9.50
N CYS A 72 16.37 6.21 10.03
CA CYS A 72 16.07 7.25 11.00
C CYS A 72 16.57 6.85 12.40
N ARG A 73 17.12 7.80 13.18
CA ARG A 73 17.36 7.60 14.61
C ARG A 73 16.07 7.17 15.32
N LYS A 74 16.19 6.34 16.37
CA LYS A 74 15.04 5.79 17.12
C LYS A 74 14.00 6.84 17.51
N GLU A 75 14.44 8.03 17.91
CA GLU A 75 13.57 9.16 18.25
C GLU A 75 12.74 9.69 17.07
N HIS A 76 13.28 9.62 15.84
CA HIS A 76 12.67 10.18 14.62
C HIS A 76 12.11 9.09 13.68
N GLY A 77 12.09 7.82 14.11
CA GLY A 77 11.62 6.70 13.27
C GLY A 77 10.16 6.83 12.80
N HIS A 78 9.31 7.47 13.63
CA HIS A 78 7.92 7.76 13.28
C HIS A 78 7.80 8.77 12.12
N LEU A 79 8.74 9.72 11.99
CA LEU A 79 8.80 10.67 10.87
C LEU A 79 9.14 9.95 9.57
N GLY A 80 10.13 9.06 9.58
CA GLY A 80 10.49 8.26 8.40
C GLY A 80 9.30 7.44 7.87
N LEU A 81 8.54 6.83 8.77
CA LEU A 81 7.36 6.06 8.39
C LEU A 81 6.17 6.93 7.95
N SER A 82 6.05 8.14 8.50
CA SER A 82 5.10 9.13 8.02
C SER A 82 5.44 9.60 6.60
N LEU A 83 6.72 9.73 6.25
CA LEU A 83 7.19 10.10 4.91
C LEU A 83 6.86 9.01 3.89
N VAL A 84 7.16 7.75 4.21
CA VAL A 84 6.76 6.59 3.38
C VAL A 84 5.26 6.57 3.18
N SER A 85 4.48 6.82 4.23
CA SER A 85 3.02 6.88 4.12
C SER A 85 2.54 8.09 3.30
N SER A 86 3.24 9.22 3.36
CA SER A 86 2.91 10.44 2.60
C SER A 86 3.15 10.28 1.09
N SER A 87 4.09 9.41 0.69
CA SER A 87 4.29 9.05 -0.71
C SER A 87 3.02 8.46 -1.37
N ARG A 88 2.14 7.81 -0.58
CA ARG A 88 0.82 7.35 -1.04
C ARG A 88 -0.06 8.54 -1.46
N GLY A 89 -0.05 9.63 -0.70
CA GLY A 89 -0.77 10.85 -1.03
C GLY A 89 -0.31 11.43 -2.37
N ILE A 90 1.01 11.51 -2.59
CA ILE A 90 1.58 11.94 -3.88
C ILE A 90 1.11 11.02 -5.02
N GLY A 91 1.12 9.69 -4.79
CA GLY A 91 0.63 8.72 -5.76
C GLY A 91 -0.86 8.87 -6.09
N LEU A 92 -1.70 9.27 -5.11
CA LEU A 92 -3.12 9.56 -5.32
C LEU A 92 -3.37 10.87 -6.08
N ILE A 93 -2.39 11.78 -6.10
CA ILE A 93 -2.46 13.00 -6.92
C ILE A 93 -2.02 12.67 -8.35
N VAL A 94 -0.80 12.16 -8.49
CA VAL A 94 -0.13 11.97 -9.78
C VAL A 94 -0.75 10.82 -10.57
N GLY A 95 -1.17 9.74 -9.91
CA GLY A 95 -1.69 8.53 -10.56
C GLY A 95 -2.99 8.79 -11.34
N PRO A 96 -4.07 9.25 -10.70
CA PRO A 96 -5.33 9.59 -11.38
C PRO A 96 -5.17 10.72 -12.40
N ALA A 97 -4.28 11.69 -12.17
CA ALA A 97 -3.98 12.72 -13.15
C ALA A 97 -3.37 12.12 -14.44
N ILE A 98 -2.31 11.31 -14.31
CA ILE A 98 -1.70 10.62 -15.46
C ILE A 98 -2.72 9.70 -16.13
N GLY A 99 -3.44 8.88 -15.37
CA GLY A 99 -4.41 7.93 -15.90
C GLY A 99 -5.62 8.60 -16.59
N GLY A 100 -6.16 9.66 -16.00
CA GLY A 100 -7.35 10.36 -16.52
C GLY A 100 -7.05 11.24 -17.73
N TYR A 101 -5.95 11.99 -17.72
CA TYR A 101 -5.61 12.92 -18.81
C TYR A 101 -4.89 12.25 -19.98
N LEU A 102 -4.04 11.24 -19.74
CA LEU A 102 -3.23 10.62 -20.80
C LEU A 102 -3.84 9.33 -21.37
N ALA A 103 -4.87 8.75 -20.76
CA ALA A 103 -5.58 7.62 -21.36
C ALA A 103 -6.34 8.05 -22.62
N GLN A 104 -6.29 7.21 -23.67
CA GLN A 104 -6.89 7.45 -24.99
C GLN A 104 -6.41 8.76 -25.64
N PRO A 105 -5.09 8.89 -25.91
CA PRO A 105 -4.53 10.12 -26.45
C PRO A 105 -5.02 10.43 -27.88
N ALA A 106 -5.31 9.42 -28.69
CA ALA A 106 -5.82 9.60 -30.05
C ALA A 106 -7.23 10.20 -30.08
N ASP A 107 -8.11 9.77 -29.16
CA ASP A 107 -9.48 10.28 -29.06
C ASP A 107 -9.52 11.70 -28.45
N LYS A 108 -8.67 11.97 -27.45
CA LYS A 108 -8.67 13.24 -26.71
C LYS A 108 -7.85 14.36 -27.35
N TYR A 109 -6.76 14.03 -28.03
CA TYR A 109 -5.85 15.01 -28.64
C TYR A 109 -5.58 14.67 -30.11
N PRO A 110 -6.61 14.70 -30.98
CA PRO A 110 -6.50 14.28 -32.38
C PRO A 110 -5.55 15.16 -33.21
N SER A 111 -5.24 16.38 -32.76
CA SER A 111 -4.27 17.27 -33.41
C SER A 111 -2.81 16.86 -33.18
N ILE A 112 -2.52 16.11 -32.12
CA ILE A 112 -1.15 15.71 -31.72
C ILE A 112 -0.93 14.22 -31.97
N PHE A 113 -1.96 13.39 -31.74
CA PHE A 113 -1.89 11.95 -31.89
C PHE A 113 -2.84 11.47 -32.99
N SER A 114 -2.27 11.01 -34.11
CA SER A 114 -3.06 10.38 -35.18
C SER A 114 -3.55 8.99 -34.73
N GLU A 115 -4.78 8.62 -35.13
CA GLU A 115 -5.34 7.28 -34.91
C GLU A 115 -4.49 6.15 -35.50
N LYS A 116 -3.75 6.43 -36.57
CA LYS A 116 -2.84 5.44 -37.20
C LYS A 116 -1.53 5.24 -36.44
N SER A 117 -1.27 6.04 -35.40
CA SER A 117 -0.05 5.94 -34.60
C SER A 117 -0.11 4.78 -33.60
N ILE A 118 1.04 4.43 -33.02
CA ILE A 118 1.13 3.45 -31.92
C ILE A 118 0.20 3.79 -30.75
N PHE A 119 -0.10 5.08 -30.54
CA PHE A 119 -0.94 5.57 -29.45
C PHE A 119 -2.44 5.44 -29.74
N GLY A 120 -2.83 5.35 -31.02
CA GLY A 120 -4.18 4.95 -31.42
C GLY A 120 -4.38 3.45 -31.31
N ARG A 121 -3.34 2.65 -31.64
CA ARG A 121 -3.36 1.18 -31.47
C ARG A 121 -3.36 0.76 -30.00
N PHE A 122 -2.64 1.48 -29.14
CA PHE A 122 -2.51 1.18 -27.72
C PHE A 122 -2.93 2.37 -26.84
N PRO A 123 -4.23 2.45 -26.46
CA PRO A 123 -4.79 3.63 -25.79
C PRO A 123 -4.23 3.89 -24.38
N TYR A 124 -3.61 2.88 -23.75
CA TYR A 124 -3.02 2.97 -22.41
C TYR A 124 -1.49 3.00 -22.43
N PHE A 125 -0.85 3.02 -23.60
CA PHE A 125 0.60 3.00 -23.69
C PHE A 125 1.24 4.28 -23.15
N LEU A 126 0.66 5.45 -23.47
CA LEU A 126 1.15 6.76 -23.04
C LEU A 126 1.22 6.93 -21.51
N PRO A 127 0.14 6.67 -20.72
CA PRO A 127 0.22 6.75 -19.27
C PRO A 127 1.19 5.73 -18.68
N CYS A 128 1.30 4.54 -19.28
CA CYS A 128 2.27 3.54 -18.83
C CYS A 128 3.72 3.99 -19.08
N LEU A 129 3.99 4.63 -20.21
CA LEU A 129 5.31 5.18 -20.53
C LEU A 129 5.71 6.27 -19.53
N CYS A 130 4.81 7.19 -19.18
CA CYS A 130 5.06 8.21 -18.16
C CYS A 130 5.42 7.59 -16.79
N ILE A 131 4.66 6.58 -16.35
CA ILE A 131 4.94 5.87 -15.08
C ILE A 131 6.29 5.14 -15.14
N SER A 132 6.61 4.51 -16.26
CA SER A 132 7.90 3.84 -16.44
C SER A 132 9.08 4.82 -16.42
N LEU A 133 8.93 6.02 -17.00
CA LEU A 133 9.93 7.09 -16.94
C LEU A 133 10.15 7.58 -15.50
N LEU A 134 9.07 7.80 -14.74
CA LEU A 134 9.18 8.13 -13.31
C LEU A 134 9.87 7.01 -12.52
N ALA A 135 9.60 5.75 -12.85
CA ALA A 135 10.25 4.60 -12.23
C ALA A 135 11.74 4.50 -12.59
N ILE A 136 12.16 4.91 -13.80
CA ILE A 136 13.57 5.01 -14.19
C ILE A 136 14.29 6.07 -13.36
N VAL A 137 13.67 7.24 -13.17
CA VAL A 137 14.23 8.29 -12.30
C VAL A 137 14.37 7.79 -10.87
N ALA A 138 13.37 7.07 -10.35
CA ALA A 138 13.44 6.45 -9.03
C ALA A 138 14.51 5.35 -8.94
N LEU A 139 14.72 4.58 -10.00
CA LEU A 139 15.79 3.57 -10.09
C LEU A 139 17.16 4.23 -10.04
N LEU A 140 17.37 5.31 -10.80
CA LEU A 140 18.62 6.09 -10.75
C LEU A 140 18.85 6.67 -9.36
N ALA A 141 17.79 7.25 -8.75
CA ALA A 141 17.83 7.75 -7.39
C ALA A 141 18.18 6.62 -6.37
N SER A 142 17.77 5.39 -6.66
CA SER A 142 17.94 4.26 -5.74
C SER A 142 19.40 3.83 -5.55
N PHE A 143 20.29 4.17 -6.48
CA PHE A 143 21.71 3.87 -6.33
C PHE A 143 22.38 4.66 -5.19
N TRP A 144 21.86 5.85 -4.86
CA TRP A 144 22.34 6.65 -3.73
C TRP A 144 21.82 6.18 -2.36
N LEU A 145 20.86 5.25 -2.30
CA LEU A 145 20.41 4.74 -1.00
C LEU A 145 21.53 3.93 -0.31
N PRO A 146 21.87 4.23 0.96
CA PRO A 146 22.71 3.35 1.76
C PRO A 146 21.96 2.06 2.09
N GLU A 147 22.68 0.94 2.24
CA GLU A 147 22.10 -0.31 2.74
C GLU A 147 21.98 -0.25 4.28
N THR A 148 20.87 -0.76 4.84
CA THR A 148 20.58 -0.69 6.29
C THR A 148 20.73 -2.02 7.01
N LEU A 149 21.04 -3.10 6.29
CA LEU A 149 21.29 -4.39 6.91
C LEU A 149 22.57 -4.35 7.78
N HIS A 150 22.41 -4.23 9.09
CA HIS A 150 23.51 -4.39 10.05
C HIS A 150 23.86 -5.87 10.19
N LYS A 151 25.00 -6.30 9.64
CA LYS A 151 25.60 -7.61 9.95
C LYS A 151 26.19 -7.55 11.35
N HIS A 152 25.42 -7.92 12.37
CA HIS A 152 25.93 -8.02 13.74
C HIS A 152 26.71 -9.33 13.93
N THR A 153 27.80 -9.52 13.18
CA THR A 153 28.75 -10.65 13.38
C THR A 153 30.10 -10.29 12.74
N GLN A 154 30.82 -9.32 13.29
CA GLN A 154 32.27 -9.22 13.03
C GLN A 154 33.06 -8.41 14.08
N ASP A 155 32.42 -7.57 14.88
CA ASP A 155 33.15 -6.75 15.88
C ASP A 155 33.16 -7.31 17.32
N MET A 156 32.52 -8.45 17.59
CA MET A 156 32.60 -9.15 18.91
C MET A 156 33.55 -10.36 18.91
N VAL A 157 34.36 -10.55 17.86
CA VAL A 157 35.23 -11.74 17.73
C VAL A 157 36.65 -11.51 18.27
N LEU A 158 37.00 -10.30 18.75
CA LEU A 158 38.36 -10.02 19.22
C LEU A 158 38.62 -10.21 20.72
N GLU A 159 37.61 -10.47 21.55
CA GLU A 159 37.81 -10.59 23.02
C GLU A 159 37.56 -11.97 23.63
N ASP A 160 37.05 -12.96 22.88
CA ASP A 160 36.85 -14.32 23.40
C ASP A 160 37.56 -15.38 22.56
N SER A 161 38.82 -15.10 22.24
CA SER A 161 39.79 -16.15 21.93
C SER A 161 40.15 -16.86 23.24
N ILE A 162 39.39 -17.88 23.66
CA ILE A 162 39.82 -19.11 24.36
C ILE A 162 38.55 -19.97 24.58
N SER A 163 38.34 -20.94 23.69
CA SER A 163 38.04 -22.35 23.99
C SER A 163 37.12 -23.01 22.94
N VAL A 164 37.76 -23.89 22.17
CA VAL A 164 37.23 -25.06 21.47
C VAL A 164 36.45 -24.82 20.16
N GLU A 165 37.19 -25.04 19.05
CA GLU A 165 36.66 -25.46 17.76
C GLU A 165 35.90 -26.79 17.89
N GLU A 166 34.66 -26.85 17.40
CA GLU A 166 34.16 -27.88 16.44
C GLU A 166 32.65 -27.72 16.24
N GLY A 167 32.21 -27.57 14.98
CA GLY A 167 30.80 -27.66 14.62
C GLY A 167 30.32 -26.65 13.59
N LEU A 168 30.81 -26.77 12.34
CA LEU A 168 30.25 -26.08 11.18
C LEU A 168 28.75 -26.38 11.01
N SER A 169 27.90 -25.40 11.30
CA SER A 169 26.57 -25.28 10.69
C SER A 169 26.19 -23.81 10.61
N GLY A 170 26.18 -23.27 9.38
CA GLY A 170 25.57 -21.96 9.12
C GLY A 170 24.06 -22.02 9.39
N PRO A 171 23.38 -20.89 9.66
CA PRO A 171 21.97 -20.90 10.01
C PRO A 171 21.16 -21.42 8.81
N THR A 172 20.56 -22.59 9.00
CA THR A 172 19.69 -23.25 8.03
C THR A 172 18.37 -22.49 7.91
N ALA A 173 17.71 -22.61 6.76
CA ALA A 173 16.46 -21.92 6.43
C ALA A 173 15.30 -22.18 7.42
N GLU A 174 15.43 -23.16 8.33
CA GLU A 174 14.44 -23.53 9.33
C GLU A 174 14.35 -22.54 10.50
N GLU A 175 15.47 -21.92 10.94
CA GLU A 175 15.46 -20.94 12.05
C GLU A 175 14.71 -19.65 11.69
N ASN A 176 14.86 -19.16 10.45
CA ASN A 176 14.14 -17.95 9.99
C ASN A 176 12.63 -18.21 9.79
N SER A 177 12.24 -19.45 9.46
CA SER A 177 10.83 -19.84 9.35
C SER A 177 10.15 -19.89 10.73
N ALA A 178 10.85 -20.41 11.74
CA ALA A 178 10.39 -20.45 13.12
C ALA A 178 10.18 -19.03 13.71
N GLY A 179 11.06 -18.08 13.39
CA GLY A 179 10.90 -16.68 13.77
C GLY A 179 9.65 -16.03 13.18
N CYS A 180 9.30 -16.35 11.92
CA CYS A 180 8.11 -15.82 11.25
C CYS A 180 6.81 -16.41 11.83
N LEU A 181 6.79 -17.69 12.19
CA LEU A 181 5.65 -18.32 12.87
C LEU A 181 5.41 -17.72 14.27
N ASN A 182 6.49 -17.37 14.99
CA ASN A 182 6.39 -16.68 16.28
C ASN A 182 5.77 -15.27 16.18
N LEU A 183 5.79 -14.62 15.01
CA LEU A 183 5.12 -13.33 14.80
C LEU A 183 3.59 -13.44 14.93
N PHE A 184 3.01 -14.54 14.47
CA PHE A 184 1.55 -14.76 14.56
C PHE A 184 1.08 -14.95 16.00
N THR A 185 1.97 -15.33 16.90
CA THR A 185 1.69 -15.48 18.34
C THR A 185 1.71 -14.13 19.08
N ASN A 186 2.33 -13.08 18.49
CA ASN A 186 2.39 -11.75 19.09
C ASN A 186 1.04 -11.04 18.98
N TRP A 187 0.20 -11.17 20.00
CA TRP A 187 -1.16 -10.64 20.03
C TRP A 187 -1.25 -9.11 19.79
N PRO A 188 -0.40 -8.26 20.40
CA PRO A 188 -0.34 -6.83 20.05
C PRO A 188 -0.10 -6.57 18.56
N LEU A 189 0.87 -7.26 17.94
CA LEU A 189 1.15 -7.14 16.52
C LEU A 189 -0.06 -7.58 15.67
N MET A 190 -0.62 -8.74 15.96
CA MET A 190 -1.75 -9.29 15.22
C MET A 190 -2.98 -8.39 15.31
N SER A 191 -3.26 -7.82 16.48
CA SER A 191 -4.36 -6.86 16.65
C SER A 191 -4.16 -5.59 15.81
N ALA A 192 -2.93 -5.06 15.71
CA ALA A 192 -2.64 -3.93 14.84
C ALA A 192 -2.82 -4.28 13.34
N ILE A 193 -2.39 -5.48 12.94
CA ILE A 193 -2.54 -5.96 11.55
C ILE A 193 -4.03 -6.13 11.18
N ILE A 194 -4.85 -6.68 12.07
CA ILE A 194 -6.30 -6.87 11.83
C ILE A 194 -6.96 -5.52 11.57
N VAL A 195 -6.74 -4.55 12.46
CA VAL A 195 -7.35 -3.23 12.32
C VAL A 195 -6.84 -2.54 11.04
N TYR A 196 -5.55 -2.66 10.74
CA TYR A 196 -4.97 -2.17 9.49
C TYR A 196 -5.64 -2.76 8.24
N CYS A 197 -5.97 -4.05 8.25
CA CYS A 197 -6.65 -4.72 7.15
C CYS A 197 -8.08 -4.21 6.96
N ILE A 198 -8.84 -3.99 8.05
CA ILE A 198 -10.21 -3.46 7.99
C ILE A 198 -10.21 -2.06 7.36
N PHE A 199 -9.35 -1.16 7.84
CA PHE A 199 -9.26 0.19 7.28
C PHE A 199 -8.75 0.20 5.84
N SER A 200 -7.81 -0.69 5.50
CA SER A 200 -7.35 -0.78 4.12
C SER A 200 -8.38 -1.40 3.17
N LEU A 201 -9.27 -2.27 3.65
CA LEU A 201 -10.40 -2.79 2.88
C LEU A 201 -11.38 -1.65 2.60
N GLN A 202 -11.71 -0.89 3.65
CA GLN A 202 -12.61 0.26 3.56
C GLN A 202 -12.11 1.32 2.57
N ASP A 203 -10.83 1.69 2.66
CA ASP A 203 -10.18 2.65 1.77
C ASP A 203 -10.32 2.25 0.29
N VAL A 204 -10.10 0.97 -0.04
CA VAL A 204 -10.25 0.48 -1.42
C VAL A 204 -11.70 0.40 -1.83
N ALA A 205 -12.58 -0.14 -0.98
CA ALA A 205 -13.99 -0.23 -1.29
C ALA A 205 -14.59 1.15 -1.58
N TYR A 206 -14.24 2.15 -0.78
CA TYR A 206 -14.69 3.52 -0.99
C TYR A 206 -14.16 4.11 -2.30
N ALA A 207 -12.86 3.95 -2.60
CA ALA A 207 -12.27 4.46 -3.84
C ALA A 207 -12.90 3.85 -5.10
N GLU A 208 -13.16 2.53 -5.09
CA GLU A 208 -13.79 1.82 -6.20
C GLU A 208 -15.26 2.22 -6.36
N VAL A 209 -16.05 2.21 -5.27
CA VAL A 209 -17.45 2.65 -5.30
C VAL A 209 -17.55 4.08 -5.79
N PHE A 210 -16.73 5.00 -5.27
CA PHE A 210 -16.78 6.40 -5.65
C PHE A 210 -16.54 6.57 -7.15
N SER A 211 -15.54 5.86 -7.70
CA SER A 211 -15.23 5.92 -9.14
C SER A 211 -16.39 5.38 -9.99
N LEU A 212 -17.00 4.26 -9.59
CA LEU A 212 -18.17 3.70 -10.29
C LEU A 212 -19.39 4.61 -10.19
N TRP A 213 -19.66 5.17 -9.01
CA TRP A 213 -20.79 6.06 -8.76
C TRP A 213 -20.66 7.38 -9.52
N ALA A 214 -19.45 7.96 -9.54
CA ALA A 214 -19.20 9.22 -10.24
C ALA A 214 -19.41 9.09 -11.76
N VAL A 215 -18.95 7.99 -12.37
CA VAL A 215 -19.13 7.75 -13.81
C VAL A 215 -20.56 7.32 -14.18
N SER A 216 -21.29 6.69 -13.26
CA SER A 216 -22.65 6.18 -13.52
C SER A 216 -23.64 7.28 -13.91
N ASP A 217 -24.62 6.92 -14.74
CA ASP A 217 -25.63 7.86 -15.22
C ASP A 217 -26.50 8.44 -14.12
N ARG A 218 -26.91 9.71 -14.29
CA ARG A 218 -27.85 10.40 -13.39
C ARG A 218 -29.17 9.66 -13.18
N LYS A 219 -29.61 8.84 -14.14
CA LYS A 219 -30.79 7.98 -14.02
C LYS A 219 -30.69 6.95 -12.89
N TYR A 220 -29.47 6.53 -12.54
CA TYR A 220 -29.18 5.58 -11.47
C TYR A 220 -28.59 6.25 -10.23
N GLY A 221 -28.81 7.56 -10.06
CA GLY A 221 -28.30 8.33 -8.92
C GLY A 221 -26.80 8.64 -8.97
N GLY A 222 -26.14 8.41 -10.10
CA GLY A 222 -24.72 8.78 -10.34
C GLY A 222 -24.56 10.22 -10.85
N LEU A 223 -23.30 10.63 -11.09
CA LEU A 223 -22.98 12.01 -11.48
C LEU A 223 -22.79 12.22 -13.00
N SER A 224 -22.67 11.14 -13.79
CA SER A 224 -22.29 11.15 -15.21
C SER A 224 -20.97 11.90 -15.47
N PHE A 225 -19.98 11.76 -14.59
CA PHE A 225 -18.68 12.39 -14.74
C PHE A 225 -17.83 11.70 -15.79
N SER A 226 -17.02 12.48 -16.51
CA SER A 226 -16.00 11.93 -17.41
C SER A 226 -14.82 11.37 -16.60
N SER A 227 -14.00 10.51 -17.22
CA SER A 227 -12.77 10.00 -16.59
C SER A 227 -11.78 11.11 -16.20
N GLN A 228 -11.85 12.28 -16.85
CA GLN A 228 -11.04 13.46 -16.52
C GLN A 228 -11.55 14.16 -15.26
N ASP A 229 -12.87 14.29 -15.12
CA ASP A 229 -13.50 14.90 -13.93
C ASP A 229 -13.23 14.05 -12.70
N VAL A 230 -13.41 12.72 -12.82
CA VAL A 230 -13.08 11.77 -11.74
C VAL A 230 -11.59 11.85 -11.39
N GLY A 231 -10.71 11.87 -12.39
CA GLY A 231 -9.27 12.05 -12.19
C GLY A 231 -8.92 13.35 -11.46
N SER A 232 -9.61 14.44 -11.78
CA SER A 232 -9.40 15.77 -11.17
C SER A 232 -9.88 15.81 -9.72
N VAL A 233 -11.05 15.24 -9.42
CA VAL A 233 -11.57 15.15 -8.05
C VAL A 233 -10.67 14.28 -7.17
N LEU A 234 -10.19 13.14 -7.69
CA LEU A 234 -9.23 12.29 -6.98
C LEU A 234 -7.89 13.01 -6.76
N ALA A 235 -7.41 13.78 -7.74
CA ALA A 235 -6.19 14.55 -7.59
C ALA A 235 -6.33 15.67 -6.54
N PHE A 236 -7.45 16.40 -6.54
CA PHE A 236 -7.71 17.46 -5.57
C PHE A 236 -7.87 16.93 -4.15
N SER A 237 -8.61 15.83 -3.98
CA SER A 237 -8.73 15.14 -2.68
C SER A 237 -7.38 14.58 -2.19
N GLY A 238 -6.55 14.06 -3.11
CA GLY A 238 -5.18 13.65 -2.80
C GLY A 238 -4.31 14.82 -2.32
N LEU A 239 -4.46 16.01 -2.91
CA LEU A 239 -3.75 17.23 -2.47
C LEU A 239 -4.19 17.64 -1.07
N PHE A 240 -5.49 17.64 -0.80
CA PHE A 240 -6.01 17.93 0.54
C PHE A 240 -5.47 16.93 1.58
N LEU A 241 -5.47 15.63 1.24
CA LEU A 241 -4.91 14.58 2.08
C LEU A 241 -3.41 14.81 2.35
N LEU A 242 -2.64 15.17 1.32
CA LEU A 242 -1.21 15.44 1.44
C LEU A 242 -0.95 16.65 2.35
N VAL A 243 -1.67 17.76 2.16
CA VAL A 243 -1.57 18.96 3.00
C VAL A 243 -1.91 18.64 4.45
N PHE A 244 -2.99 17.90 4.68
CA PHE A 244 -3.37 17.44 6.02
C PHE A 244 -2.27 16.56 6.64
N GLN A 245 -1.68 15.64 5.86
CA GLN A 245 -0.65 14.72 6.34
C GLN A 245 0.70 15.40 6.62
N ILE A 246 1.04 16.49 5.93
CA ILE A 246 2.29 17.21 6.14
C ILE A 246 2.14 18.28 7.24
N LEU A 247 1.04 19.02 7.27
CA LEU A 247 0.88 20.17 8.17
C LEU A 247 0.19 19.80 9.49
N VAL A 248 -0.94 19.09 9.38
CA VAL A 248 -1.81 18.83 10.53
C VAL A 248 -1.28 17.63 11.32
N TYR A 249 -0.94 16.54 10.65
CA TYR A 249 -0.54 15.30 11.33
C TYR A 249 0.68 15.47 12.28
N PRO A 250 1.81 16.08 11.88
CA PRO A 250 2.95 16.23 12.79
C PRO A 250 2.64 17.15 13.98
N SER A 251 1.80 18.17 13.76
CA SER A 251 1.38 19.11 14.79
C SER A 251 0.52 18.40 15.85
N VAL A 252 -0.44 17.59 15.42
CA VAL A 252 -1.32 16.83 16.32
C VAL A 252 -0.57 15.67 16.98
N ALA A 253 0.34 15.00 16.27
CA ALA A 253 1.10 13.86 16.79
C ALA A 253 2.06 14.23 17.93
N LYS A 254 2.52 15.49 18.00
CA LYS A 254 3.32 16.00 19.12
C LYS A 254 2.49 16.29 20.37
N SER A 255 1.20 16.56 20.21
CA SER A 255 0.32 17.01 21.30
C SER A 255 -0.60 15.92 21.84
N VAL A 256 -0.80 14.84 21.09
CA VAL A 256 -1.79 13.79 21.40
C VAL A 256 -1.15 12.41 21.25
N GLU A 257 -1.37 11.52 22.22
CA GLU A 257 -0.95 10.11 22.10
C GLU A 257 -1.49 9.50 20.79
N PRO A 258 -0.68 8.71 20.05
CA PRO A 258 -1.05 8.16 18.74
C PRO A 258 -2.41 7.45 18.71
N ILE A 259 -2.83 6.81 19.80
CA ILE A 259 -4.11 6.11 19.93
C ILE A 259 -5.29 7.08 20.08
N THR A 260 -5.13 8.15 20.84
CA THR A 260 -6.16 9.19 20.96
C THR A 260 -6.32 9.92 19.63
N LEU A 261 -5.23 10.06 18.87
CA LEU A 261 -5.22 10.58 17.51
C LEU A 261 -5.96 9.63 16.52
N VAL A 262 -5.78 8.32 16.64
CA VAL A 262 -6.56 7.32 15.86
C VAL A 262 -8.05 7.38 16.18
N ARG A 263 -8.41 7.59 17.45
CA ARG A 263 -9.80 7.67 17.91
C ARG A 263 -10.48 8.99 17.53
N ILE A 264 -9.74 10.10 17.55
CA ILE A 264 -10.23 11.44 17.18
C ILE A 264 -10.26 11.61 15.65
N VAL A 265 -9.29 11.03 14.94
CA VAL A 265 -9.12 11.18 13.49
C VAL A 265 -9.27 9.83 12.80
N ALA A 266 -10.41 9.16 13.01
CA ALA A 266 -10.77 7.87 12.43
C ALA A 266 -10.68 7.80 10.88
N VAL A 267 -10.34 8.91 10.23
CA VAL A 267 -10.16 9.10 8.79
C VAL A 267 -8.68 9.15 8.34
N THR A 268 -7.67 9.22 9.23
CA THR A 268 -6.22 9.20 8.85
C THR A 268 -5.44 7.97 9.33
N THR A 269 -5.97 6.80 9.05
CA THR A 269 -5.69 5.56 9.80
C THR A 269 -4.44 4.78 9.36
N ILE A 270 -4.02 4.86 8.10
CA ILE A 270 -2.95 4.00 7.55
C ILE A 270 -1.58 4.28 8.18
N THR A 271 -1.23 5.55 8.40
CA THR A 271 0.10 5.96 8.91
C THR A 271 0.31 5.54 10.37
N VAL A 272 -0.72 5.69 11.22
CA VAL A 272 -0.61 5.35 12.64
C VAL A 272 -0.48 3.84 12.84
N PHE A 273 -1.23 3.03 12.09
CA PHE A 273 -1.06 1.57 12.16
C PHE A 273 0.33 1.13 11.72
N ASN A 274 0.92 1.77 10.71
CA ASN A 274 2.29 1.47 10.31
C ASN A 274 3.26 1.67 11.49
N ILE A 275 3.14 2.77 12.23
CA ILE A 275 3.98 3.05 13.40
C ILE A 275 3.80 1.99 14.47
N LEU A 276 2.54 1.68 14.78
CA LEU A 276 2.17 0.72 15.81
C LEU A 276 2.67 -0.70 15.52
N MET A 277 2.62 -1.13 14.25
CA MET A 277 3.16 -2.41 13.80
C MET A 277 4.69 -2.47 13.94
N ASN A 278 5.40 -1.39 13.63
CA ASN A 278 6.86 -1.34 13.70
C ASN A 278 7.39 -1.18 15.15
N ASP A 279 6.60 -0.60 16.05
CA ASP A 279 6.90 -0.50 17.48
C ASP A 279 6.69 -1.85 18.21
N ALA A 280 5.72 -2.66 17.75
CA ALA A 280 5.42 -3.97 18.34
C ALA A 280 6.49 -5.05 18.11
N VAL A 281 7.49 -4.79 17.25
CA VAL A 281 8.41 -5.79 16.70
C VAL A 281 9.87 -5.30 16.74
N ALA A 282 10.79 -6.20 17.07
CA ALA A 282 12.23 -5.94 17.09
C ALA A 282 12.77 -5.64 15.67
N GLN A 283 13.86 -4.87 15.59
CA GLN A 283 14.35 -4.26 14.34
C GLN A 283 14.76 -5.29 13.27
N ASP A 284 15.32 -6.41 13.71
CA ASP A 284 15.81 -7.53 12.90
C ASP A 284 14.73 -8.23 12.07
N VAL A 285 13.48 -8.24 12.55
CA VAL A 285 12.34 -8.94 11.90
C VAL A 285 11.27 -7.99 11.37
N ARG A 286 11.56 -6.68 11.28
CA ARG A 286 10.58 -5.67 10.82
C ARG A 286 10.16 -5.86 9.37
N ALA A 287 11.05 -6.24 8.45
CA ALA A 287 10.64 -6.39 7.05
C ALA A 287 9.71 -7.58 6.88
N SER A 288 9.99 -8.69 7.57
CA SER A 288 9.11 -9.87 7.64
C SER A 288 7.74 -9.53 8.26
N ALA A 289 7.70 -8.82 9.40
CA ALA A 289 6.43 -8.40 10.02
C ALA A 289 5.62 -7.45 9.13
N ASN A 290 6.27 -6.47 8.50
CA ASN A 290 5.61 -5.62 7.50
C ASN A 290 5.19 -6.43 6.26
N GLY A 291 5.93 -7.46 5.87
CA GLY A 291 5.60 -8.40 4.80
C GLY A 291 4.32 -9.18 5.09
N VAL A 292 4.16 -9.70 6.31
CA VAL A 292 2.92 -10.34 6.78
C VAL A 292 1.76 -9.35 6.76
N ALA A 293 1.95 -8.15 7.31
CA ALA A 293 0.93 -7.11 7.32
C ALA A 293 0.48 -6.71 5.90
N VAL A 294 1.42 -6.51 4.97
CA VAL A 294 1.15 -6.18 3.57
C VAL A 294 0.46 -7.35 2.86
N THR A 295 0.78 -8.59 3.22
CA THR A 295 0.14 -9.79 2.68
C THR A 295 -1.33 -9.84 3.06
N LEU A 296 -1.62 -9.78 4.36
CA LEU A 296 -3.00 -9.83 4.84
C LEU A 296 -3.79 -8.65 4.28
N MET A 297 -3.23 -7.44 4.34
CA MET A 297 -3.83 -6.26 3.73
C MET A 297 -4.12 -6.47 2.23
N SER A 298 -3.20 -7.07 1.47
CA SER A 298 -3.38 -7.28 0.03
C SER A 298 -4.48 -8.29 -0.30
N ILE A 299 -4.72 -9.29 0.57
CA ILE A 299 -5.86 -10.21 0.45
C ILE A 299 -7.17 -9.44 0.61
N PHE A 300 -7.30 -8.67 1.69
CA PHE A 300 -8.49 -7.85 1.96
C PHE A 300 -8.74 -6.83 0.83
N LYS A 301 -7.68 -6.17 0.36
CA LYS A 301 -7.75 -5.24 -0.80
C LYS A 301 -8.08 -5.94 -2.12
N ALA A 302 -7.78 -7.23 -2.28
CA ALA A 302 -8.10 -7.96 -3.51
C ALA A 302 -9.61 -8.29 -3.59
N ILE A 303 -10.25 -8.50 -2.45
CA ILE A 303 -11.68 -8.84 -2.36
C ILE A 303 -12.55 -7.55 -2.35
N ALA A 304 -12.01 -6.44 -1.86
CA ALA A 304 -12.73 -5.17 -1.71
C ALA A 304 -13.46 -4.68 -2.98
N PRO A 305 -12.87 -4.70 -4.20
CA PRO A 305 -13.57 -4.26 -5.41
C PRO A 305 -14.78 -5.15 -5.75
N ALA A 306 -14.69 -6.46 -5.49
CA ALA A 306 -15.79 -7.38 -5.74
C ALA A 306 -16.96 -7.13 -4.78
N ILE A 307 -16.67 -6.87 -3.50
CA ILE A 307 -17.69 -6.50 -2.50
C ILE A 307 -18.32 -5.15 -2.87
N ALA A 308 -17.50 -4.14 -3.15
CA ALA A 308 -17.93 -2.81 -3.57
C ALA A 308 -18.84 -2.87 -4.81
N GLY A 309 -18.41 -3.60 -5.85
CA GLY A 309 -19.19 -3.78 -7.07
C GLY A 309 -20.51 -4.52 -6.83
N ALA A 310 -20.53 -5.54 -5.97
CA ALA A 310 -21.76 -6.25 -5.61
C ALA A 310 -22.75 -5.35 -4.84
N ILE A 311 -22.26 -4.58 -3.86
CA ILE A 311 -23.07 -3.61 -3.11
C ILE A 311 -23.62 -2.54 -4.07
N PHE A 312 -22.79 -2.03 -4.98
CA PHE A 312 -23.17 -1.03 -5.96
C PHE A 312 -24.22 -1.56 -6.95
N ALA A 313 -24.03 -2.76 -7.49
CA ALA A 313 -24.99 -3.41 -8.38
C ALA A 313 -26.34 -3.68 -7.67
N TRP A 314 -26.30 -4.08 -6.40
CA TRP A 314 -27.51 -4.26 -5.60
C TRP A 314 -28.24 -2.94 -5.35
N ALA A 315 -27.50 -1.87 -5.08
CA ALA A 315 -28.05 -0.53 -4.93
C ALA A 315 -28.71 -0.02 -6.22
N GLN A 316 -28.09 -0.23 -7.39
CA GLN A 316 -28.68 0.15 -8.68
C GLN A 316 -30.03 -0.56 -8.94
N ARG A 317 -30.25 -1.77 -8.42
CA ARG A 317 -31.53 -2.49 -8.55
C ARG A 317 -32.61 -1.96 -7.60
N ARG A 318 -32.26 -1.17 -6.60
CA ARG A 318 -33.13 -0.74 -5.49
C ARG A 318 -33.42 0.76 -5.48
N GLN A 319 -33.36 1.39 -6.64
CA GLN A 319 -33.53 2.84 -6.81
C GLN A 319 -34.91 3.36 -6.34
N THR A 320 -35.97 2.56 -6.48
CA THR A 320 -37.36 2.95 -6.13
C THR A 320 -37.81 2.47 -4.74
N ALA A 321 -36.90 2.01 -3.89
CA ALA A 321 -37.24 1.52 -2.55
C ALA A 321 -37.62 2.66 -1.59
N SER A 322 -38.65 2.46 -0.75
CA SER A 322 -39.13 3.44 0.22
C SER A 322 -38.22 3.61 1.44
N PHE A 323 -37.37 2.63 1.73
CA PHE A 323 -36.41 2.64 2.84
C PHE A 323 -35.01 2.34 2.31
N LEU A 324 -34.06 3.25 2.56
CA LEU A 324 -32.70 3.23 2.01
C LEU A 324 -32.66 3.05 0.47
N PRO A 325 -32.97 4.13 -0.29
CA PRO A 325 -32.81 4.14 -1.74
C PRO A 325 -31.36 3.76 -2.14
N GLY A 326 -31.20 3.20 -3.33
CA GLY A 326 -29.90 2.73 -3.85
C GLY A 326 -28.75 3.72 -3.61
N ASP A 327 -28.99 5.00 -3.90
CA ASP A 327 -28.00 6.08 -3.78
C ASP A 327 -27.44 6.20 -2.36
N HIS A 328 -28.30 6.08 -1.35
CA HIS A 328 -27.93 6.19 0.06
C HIS A 328 -27.42 4.86 0.63
N LEU A 329 -27.91 3.74 0.12
CA LEU A 329 -27.57 2.40 0.59
C LEU A 329 -26.08 2.10 0.47
N VAL A 330 -25.45 2.49 -0.64
CA VAL A 330 -24.02 2.24 -0.87
C VAL A 330 -23.17 2.99 0.15
N PHE A 331 -23.39 4.29 0.31
CA PHE A 331 -22.63 5.10 1.27
C PHE A 331 -22.98 4.72 2.72
N PHE A 332 -24.22 4.34 3.00
CA PHE A 332 -24.60 3.82 4.31
C PHE A 332 -23.83 2.55 4.67
N MET A 333 -23.78 1.56 3.77
CA MET A 333 -23.03 0.31 3.98
C MET A 333 -21.53 0.58 4.17
N LEU A 334 -20.94 1.48 3.37
CA LEU A 334 -19.55 1.90 3.55
C LEU A 334 -19.32 2.59 4.91
N ASN A 335 -20.26 3.41 5.39
CA ASN A 335 -20.16 4.03 6.72
C ASN A 335 -20.28 2.99 7.84
N VAL A 336 -21.11 1.94 7.68
CA VAL A 336 -21.19 0.83 8.65
C VAL A 336 -19.84 0.12 8.78
N PHE A 337 -19.13 -0.16 7.67
CA PHE A 337 -17.77 -0.71 7.73
C PHE A 337 -16.78 0.22 8.44
N THR A 338 -16.95 1.54 8.29
CA THR A 338 -16.14 2.54 9.01
C THR A 338 -16.39 2.49 10.52
N VAL A 339 -17.66 2.35 10.94
CA VAL A 339 -18.05 2.19 12.34
C VAL A 339 -17.49 0.88 12.91
N ILE A 340 -17.54 -0.23 12.17
CA ILE A 340 -16.93 -1.51 12.59
C ILE A 340 -15.42 -1.37 12.76
N GLY A 341 -14.74 -0.70 11.83
CA GLY A 341 -13.32 -0.41 11.93
C GLY A 341 -12.99 0.44 13.16
N LEU A 342 -13.79 1.47 13.44
CA LEU A 342 -13.67 2.31 14.62
C LEU A 342 -13.89 1.51 15.92
N VAL A 343 -14.94 0.68 15.99
CA VAL A 343 -15.22 -0.19 17.14
C VAL A 343 -14.05 -1.14 17.42
N SER A 344 -13.41 -1.63 16.36
CA SER A 344 -12.26 -2.53 16.44
C SER A 344 -10.99 -1.85 17.01
N THR A 345 -10.97 -0.52 17.14
CA THR A 345 -9.88 0.23 17.82
C THR A 345 -10.03 0.31 19.34
N PHE A 346 -11.18 -0.08 19.89
CA PHE A 346 -11.43 -0.06 21.33
C PHE A 346 -10.90 -1.32 22.03
N ARG A 347 -10.60 -1.19 23.34
CA ARG A 347 -10.09 -2.27 24.20
C ARG A 347 -11.26 -3.20 24.59
N PRO A 348 -11.68 -4.11 23.70
CA PRO A 348 -11.27 -5.52 23.84
C PRO A 348 -10.60 -6.12 22.59
N PHE A 349 -10.57 -5.40 21.47
CA PHE A 349 -10.07 -5.90 20.18
C PHE A 349 -8.62 -5.52 19.89
N TYR A 350 -8.19 -4.36 20.38
CA TYR A 350 -6.81 -3.88 20.24
C TYR A 350 -6.02 -4.07 21.54
N ALA A 351 -5.01 -4.95 21.53
CA ALA A 351 -4.22 -5.28 22.70
C ALA A 351 -2.86 -4.55 22.69
N ARG A 352 -2.53 -3.90 23.81
CA ARG A 352 -1.25 -3.20 23.97
C ARG A 352 -0.25 -4.11 24.67
N ARG A 353 1.02 -4.04 24.26
CA ARG A 353 2.12 -4.53 25.11
C ARG A 353 2.19 -3.62 26.34
N SER A 354 2.00 -4.17 27.54
CA SER A 354 2.17 -3.41 28.77
C SER A 354 3.64 -2.99 28.86
N THR A 355 3.95 -1.74 28.56
CA THR A 355 5.21 -1.12 28.95
C THR A 355 5.19 -1.03 30.46
N LYS A 356 5.67 -2.07 31.14
CA LYS A 356 6.13 -1.93 32.52
C LYS A 356 7.30 -0.96 32.45
N HIS A 357 7.11 0.20 33.07
CA HIS A 357 8.17 1.18 33.32
C HIS A 357 9.29 0.56 34.15
#